data_AF-A0A7W0TBF8-F1
#
_entry.id   AF-A0A7W0TBF8-F1
#
_cell.length_a   1.000
_cell.length_b   1.000
_cell.length_c   1.000
_cell.angle_alpha   90.00
_cell.angle_beta   90.00
_cell.angle_gamma   90.00
#
_symmetry.space_group_name_H-M   'P 1'
#
loop_
_entity.id
_entity.type
_entity.pdbx_description
1 polymer ?
#
loop_
_entity_poly.entity_id
_entity_poly.type
_entity_poly.pdbx_seq_one_letter_code
_entity_poly.pdbx_strand_id
1 'polypeptide(L)'
;MALDPKKWTVKTQEALAAAIDQAKLNANPELTPDHLIVALTGQDETVVTAVLAKLGQAPLMVRNRAQEGVDRLPRAHGGDEPRLGRELDGVFSRAEQSRKDLRDDYLSVEHLLLAMHDRVGVGSEELLSALADVRGSHRVTSQNPEEQFQALEKYGQDLTQRARDGKIDPVIGRDDEIRRVIQVLSRRTKNNPVLIGEPGVGKTAIVEGLARRIADGDVPDGLKDKRLVALDITSMLAGAKYRGEFEERMKAVLKEITDAQGEVVTFVDELHTIVGAGGAEGAIDAGNMIKPMLARGELRMIGATTLDEYRKYVERDAALERRFQQVYVGEPTVEDTVGILRGLAERYEVHHGVRIQDSALVAAAVLSDRYITSRFLPDKAIDLVDEAASKLRIEIDSMPTEIDVVERRILQLEIEQVALEKESDAASTTRLDALRDELASLNAQVHEMRRHWDEERQAIDAIRTLKEELEGLRTQVERESDLNVAAEIRYGRIPELERRVEEATAHLAELQTSQRMLKEEVDAEDIAEVVARSTGIPITRLMEGETAKLVQLESSLHERVIGQDDAVTAVANAIRRSRAGLSDPNRPIGSFMFLGPTGVGKTELARALAEF
;
A
#
# COMPACT_ATOMS: atom_id res chain seq x y z
N MET A 1 6.57 -18.09 -49.59
CA MET A 1 5.66 -16.96 -49.92
C MET A 1 6.46 -15.68 -49.70
N ALA A 2 6.25 -14.58 -50.42
CA ALA A 2 6.98 -13.35 -50.10
C ALA A 2 6.52 -12.84 -48.72
N LEU A 3 7.44 -12.75 -47.76
CA LEU A 3 7.19 -12.16 -46.44
C LEU A 3 6.81 -10.67 -46.65
N ASP A 4 5.69 -10.23 -46.07
CA ASP A 4 5.21 -8.85 -46.15
C ASP A 4 5.22 -8.23 -44.74
N PRO A 5 6.33 -7.56 -44.33
CA PRO A 5 6.48 -7.00 -42.99
C PRO A 5 5.39 -5.99 -42.61
N LYS A 6 4.70 -5.37 -43.57
CA LYS A 6 3.62 -4.40 -43.29
C LYS A 6 2.39 -5.05 -42.65
N LYS A 7 2.23 -6.37 -42.80
CA LYS A 7 1.14 -7.16 -42.20
C LYS A 7 1.54 -7.82 -40.89
N TRP A 8 2.67 -7.44 -40.29
CA TRP A 8 3.13 -8.00 -39.03
C TRP A 8 2.88 -7.02 -37.90
N THR A 9 2.71 -7.55 -36.70
CA THR A 9 2.74 -6.71 -35.49
C THR A 9 4.15 -6.18 -35.25
N VAL A 10 4.27 -5.11 -34.47
CA VAL A 10 5.56 -4.53 -34.11
C VAL A 10 6.43 -5.55 -33.37
N LYS A 11 5.86 -6.30 -32.42
CA LYS A 11 6.59 -7.38 -31.72
C LYS A 11 7.08 -8.48 -32.66
N THR A 12 6.32 -8.86 -33.69
CA THR A 12 6.80 -9.81 -34.70
C THR A 12 8.00 -9.26 -35.50
N GLN A 13 7.97 -7.98 -35.86
CA GLN A 13 9.08 -7.33 -36.57
C GLN A 13 10.33 -7.24 -35.68
N GLU A 14 10.16 -6.84 -34.42
CA GLU A 14 11.23 -6.79 -33.43
C GLU A 14 11.83 -8.18 -33.15
N ALA A 15 11.01 -9.21 -33.05
CA ALA A 15 11.47 -10.58 -32.84
C ALA A 15 12.36 -11.06 -33.99
N LEU A 16 11.95 -10.77 -35.23
CA LEU A 16 12.75 -11.14 -36.40
C LEU A 16 14.06 -10.34 -36.45
N ALA A 17 14.01 -9.03 -36.16
CA ALA A 17 15.22 -8.21 -36.11
C ALA A 17 16.22 -8.72 -35.06
N ALA A 18 15.74 -9.01 -33.84
CA ALA A 18 16.55 -9.59 -32.78
C ALA A 18 17.14 -10.96 -33.16
N ALA A 19 16.36 -11.81 -33.84
CA ALA A 19 16.83 -13.10 -34.32
C ALA A 19 17.94 -12.94 -35.39
N ILE A 20 17.81 -11.97 -36.31
CA ILE A 20 18.83 -11.63 -37.31
C ILE A 20 20.11 -11.13 -36.62
N ASP A 21 19.99 -10.25 -35.65
CA ASP A 21 21.13 -9.71 -34.91
C ASP A 21 21.85 -10.81 -34.12
N GLN A 22 21.10 -11.74 -33.51
CA GLN A 22 21.67 -12.91 -32.84
C GLN A 22 22.44 -13.81 -33.82
N ALA A 23 21.88 -14.09 -35.01
CA ALA A 23 22.56 -14.88 -36.04
C ALA A 23 23.84 -14.19 -36.52
N LYS A 24 23.84 -12.86 -36.67
CA LYS A 24 25.03 -12.06 -36.99
C LYS A 24 26.09 -12.16 -35.90
N LEU A 25 25.71 -11.98 -34.63
CA LEU A 25 26.61 -12.05 -33.48
C LEU A 25 27.28 -13.42 -33.35
N ASN A 26 26.54 -14.50 -33.62
CA ASN A 26 27.04 -15.87 -33.58
C ASN A 26 27.74 -16.32 -34.88
N ALA A 27 27.83 -15.44 -35.88
CA ALA A 27 28.36 -15.72 -37.21
C ALA A 27 27.67 -16.93 -37.89
N ASN A 28 26.37 -17.09 -37.68
CA ASN A 28 25.57 -18.12 -38.35
C ASN A 28 25.16 -17.65 -39.75
N PRO A 29 25.43 -18.43 -40.82
CA PRO A 29 25.14 -18.02 -42.19
C PRO A 29 23.64 -18.08 -42.54
N GLU A 30 22.84 -18.78 -41.74
CA GLU A 30 21.41 -19.01 -41.95
C GLU A 30 20.63 -18.73 -40.67
N LEU A 31 19.51 -18.04 -40.82
CA LEU A 31 18.55 -17.78 -39.75
C LEU A 31 17.59 -18.98 -39.62
N THR A 32 17.54 -19.57 -38.42
CA THR A 32 16.78 -20.78 -38.12
C THR A 32 15.63 -20.51 -37.14
N PRO A 33 14.65 -21.43 -36.97
CA PRO A 33 13.60 -21.30 -35.96
C PRO A 33 14.12 -21.12 -34.53
N ASP A 34 15.28 -21.69 -34.20
CA ASP A 34 15.87 -21.59 -32.86
C ASP A 34 16.24 -20.14 -32.52
N HIS A 35 16.78 -19.37 -33.47
CA HIS A 35 17.03 -17.93 -33.28
C HIS A 35 15.73 -17.18 -33.00
N LEU A 36 14.67 -17.50 -33.74
CA LEU A 36 13.37 -16.85 -33.57
C LEU A 36 12.73 -17.20 -32.22
N ILE A 37 12.81 -18.45 -31.76
CA ILE A 37 12.32 -18.83 -30.42
C ILE A 37 13.10 -18.11 -29.32
N VAL A 38 14.43 -17.98 -29.44
CA VAL A 38 15.22 -17.21 -28.47
C VAL A 38 14.77 -15.75 -28.42
N ALA A 39 14.50 -15.14 -29.59
CA ALA A 39 13.99 -13.78 -29.65
C ALA A 39 12.58 -13.66 -29.04
N LEU A 40 11.64 -14.53 -29.42
CA LEU A 40 10.25 -14.51 -28.93
C LEU A 40 10.16 -14.71 -27.41
N THR A 41 10.96 -15.63 -26.86
CA THR A 41 10.98 -15.91 -25.42
C THR A 41 11.76 -14.86 -24.61
N GLY A 42 12.51 -14.00 -25.28
CA GLY A 42 13.22 -12.87 -24.69
C GLY A 42 12.47 -11.54 -24.79
N GLN A 43 11.30 -11.50 -25.45
CA GLN A 43 10.49 -10.30 -25.55
C GLN A 43 9.57 -10.14 -24.35
N ASP A 44 9.73 -9.01 -23.66
CA ASP A 44 8.81 -8.58 -22.62
C ASP A 44 7.48 -8.09 -23.23
N GLU A 45 6.41 -8.17 -22.42
CA GLU A 45 5.07 -7.69 -22.76
C GLU A 45 4.43 -8.40 -23.97
N THR A 46 4.68 -9.70 -24.13
CA THR A 46 4.04 -10.53 -25.15
C THR A 46 3.26 -11.68 -24.52
N VAL A 47 2.27 -12.22 -25.24
CA VAL A 47 1.49 -13.38 -24.81
C VAL A 47 2.33 -14.67 -24.69
N VAL A 48 3.55 -14.68 -25.24
CA VAL A 48 4.41 -15.88 -25.28
C VAL A 48 4.70 -16.41 -23.88
N THR A 49 5.05 -15.54 -22.93
CA THR A 49 5.41 -15.95 -21.57
C THR A 49 4.20 -16.51 -20.81
N ALA A 50 3.04 -15.87 -20.93
CA ALA A 50 1.79 -16.30 -20.32
C ALA A 50 1.31 -17.65 -20.88
N VAL A 51 1.40 -17.86 -22.20
CA VAL A 51 1.05 -19.13 -22.84
C VAL A 51 1.98 -20.26 -22.39
N LEU A 52 3.30 -20.00 -22.32
CA LEU A 52 4.25 -20.99 -21.82
C LEU A 52 4.02 -21.33 -20.35
N ALA A 53 3.78 -20.33 -19.50
CA ALA A 53 3.49 -20.53 -18.08
C ALA A 53 2.23 -21.39 -17.88
N LYS A 54 1.17 -21.13 -18.66
CA LYS A 54 -0.07 -21.92 -18.63
C LYS A 54 0.14 -23.39 -19.02
N LEU A 55 1.10 -23.66 -19.91
CA LEU A 55 1.52 -25.01 -20.29
C LEU A 55 2.50 -25.65 -19.29
N GLY A 56 2.78 -25.00 -18.16
CA GLY A 56 3.78 -25.47 -17.19
C GLY A 56 5.22 -25.41 -17.70
N GLN A 57 5.49 -24.65 -18.76
CA GLN A 57 6.82 -24.47 -19.33
C GLN A 57 7.42 -23.15 -18.84
N ALA A 58 8.57 -23.21 -18.17
CA ALA A 58 9.31 -22.01 -17.83
C ALA A 58 9.89 -21.36 -19.11
N PRO A 59 9.61 -20.06 -19.40
CA PRO A 59 10.11 -19.40 -20.61
C PRO A 59 11.63 -19.48 -20.77
N LEU A 60 12.37 -19.33 -19.66
CA LEU A 60 13.82 -19.49 -19.62
C LEU A 60 14.29 -20.88 -20.05
N MET A 61 13.56 -21.95 -19.70
CA MET A 61 13.91 -23.30 -20.13
C MET A 61 13.71 -23.49 -21.63
N VAL A 62 12.63 -22.96 -22.20
CA VAL A 62 12.39 -22.98 -23.65
C VAL A 62 13.48 -22.19 -24.37
N ARG A 63 13.80 -21.00 -23.87
CA ARG A 63 14.88 -20.15 -24.39
C ARG A 63 16.23 -20.85 -24.37
N ASN A 64 16.60 -21.47 -23.24
CA ASN A 64 17.90 -22.15 -23.10
C ASN A 64 18.00 -23.36 -24.05
N ARG A 65 16.93 -24.14 -24.21
CA ARG A 65 16.88 -25.24 -25.18
C ARG A 65 17.10 -24.76 -26.62
N ALA A 66 16.45 -23.66 -26.99
CA ALA A 66 16.64 -23.06 -28.32
C ALA A 66 18.06 -22.47 -28.47
N GLN A 67 18.61 -21.87 -27.42
CA GLN A 67 19.99 -21.36 -27.41
C GLN A 67 21.02 -22.46 -27.62
N GLU A 68 20.85 -23.62 -26.98
CA GLU A 68 21.70 -24.81 -27.24
C GLU A 68 21.61 -25.26 -28.71
N GLY A 69 20.44 -25.12 -29.34
CA GLY A 69 20.25 -25.36 -30.77
C GLY A 69 21.07 -24.39 -31.62
N VAL A 70 21.00 -23.09 -31.31
CA VAL A 70 21.81 -22.05 -31.96
C VAL A 70 23.31 -22.31 -31.81
N ASP A 71 23.76 -22.69 -30.62
CA ASP A 71 25.18 -22.90 -30.33
C ASP A 71 25.79 -24.06 -31.13
N ARG A 72 24.97 -25.03 -31.57
CA ARG A 72 25.37 -26.16 -32.43
C ARG A 72 25.44 -25.81 -33.91
N LEU A 73 24.94 -24.64 -34.32
CA LEU A 73 24.94 -24.25 -35.73
C LEU A 73 26.36 -23.93 -36.24
N PRO A 74 26.63 -24.21 -37.53
CA PRO A 74 27.89 -23.81 -38.15
C PRO A 74 28.13 -22.30 -38.05
N ARG A 75 29.40 -21.93 -37.86
CA ARG A 75 29.84 -20.53 -37.84
C ARG A 75 30.71 -20.24 -39.07
N ALA A 76 30.40 -19.18 -39.79
CA ALA A 76 31.11 -18.75 -40.99
C ALA A 76 31.46 -17.26 -40.89
N HIS A 77 32.75 -16.94 -40.98
CA HIS A 77 33.25 -15.56 -40.91
C HIS A 77 33.46 -14.98 -42.32
N GLY A 78 33.08 -13.71 -42.51
CA GLY A 78 33.30 -12.97 -43.76
C GLY A 78 32.21 -13.15 -44.84
N GLY A 79 31.01 -13.61 -44.47
CA GLY A 79 29.85 -13.70 -45.36
C GLY A 79 28.93 -12.48 -45.29
N ASP A 80 28.04 -12.36 -46.28
CA ASP A 80 26.90 -11.40 -46.30
C ASP A 80 25.92 -11.66 -45.14
N GLU A 81 24.88 -10.81 -45.01
CA GLU A 81 23.84 -10.97 -43.99
C GLU A 81 23.23 -12.40 -43.95
N PRO A 82 22.89 -12.91 -42.74
CA PRO A 82 22.30 -14.24 -42.59
C PRO A 82 21.06 -14.40 -43.45
N ARG A 83 21.00 -15.47 -44.24
CA ARG A 83 19.84 -15.73 -45.11
C ARG A 83 18.74 -16.43 -44.33
N LEU A 84 17.49 -16.17 -44.66
CA LEU A 84 16.36 -16.88 -44.07
C LEU A 84 16.42 -18.36 -44.43
N GLY A 85 16.42 -19.23 -43.42
CA GLY A 85 16.53 -20.66 -43.65
C GLY A 85 15.26 -21.32 -44.13
N ARG A 86 15.39 -22.48 -44.79
CA ARG A 86 14.23 -23.17 -45.39
C ARG A 86 13.22 -23.64 -44.33
N GLU A 87 13.71 -24.07 -43.18
CA GLU A 87 12.84 -24.47 -42.07
C GLU A 87 12.06 -23.27 -41.51
N LEU A 88 12.72 -22.12 -41.38
CA LEU A 88 12.12 -20.89 -40.90
C LEU A 88 11.09 -20.31 -41.89
N ASP A 89 11.33 -20.38 -43.21
CA ASP A 89 10.32 -20.04 -44.22
C ASP A 89 9.05 -20.89 -44.07
N GLY A 90 9.23 -22.17 -43.74
CA GLY A 90 8.14 -23.08 -43.41
C GLY A 90 7.36 -22.67 -42.16
N VAL A 91 8.04 -22.18 -41.12
CA VAL A 91 7.41 -21.63 -39.90
C VAL A 91 6.54 -20.44 -40.25
N PHE A 92 7.06 -19.45 -40.99
CA PHE A 92 6.27 -18.27 -41.38
C PHE A 92 5.06 -18.65 -42.23
N SER A 93 5.20 -19.63 -43.11
CA SER A 93 4.09 -20.13 -43.93
C SER A 93 2.99 -20.80 -43.09
N ARG A 94 3.35 -21.58 -42.06
CA ARG A 94 2.39 -22.15 -41.10
C ARG A 94 1.77 -21.09 -40.21
N ALA A 95 2.55 -20.13 -39.72
CA ALA A 95 2.05 -19.03 -38.90
C ALA A 95 1.03 -18.17 -39.67
N GLU A 96 1.25 -17.93 -40.96
CA GLU A 96 0.30 -17.24 -41.82
C GLU A 96 -0.99 -18.05 -42.03
N GLN A 97 -0.92 -19.38 -42.04
CA GLN A 97 -2.12 -20.22 -42.05
C GLN A 97 -2.89 -20.09 -40.74
N SER A 98 -2.21 -20.18 -39.59
CA SER A 98 -2.81 -19.96 -38.27
C SER A 98 -3.48 -18.60 -38.16
N ARG A 99 -2.84 -17.53 -38.68
CA ARG A 99 -3.42 -16.18 -38.73
C ARG A 99 -4.76 -16.16 -39.46
N LYS A 100 -4.87 -16.87 -40.59
CA LYS A 100 -6.13 -16.95 -41.36
C LYS A 100 -7.18 -17.77 -40.63
N ASP A 101 -6.79 -18.87 -40.02
CA ASP A 101 -7.70 -19.77 -39.30
C ASP A 101 -8.29 -19.08 -38.06
N LEU A 102 -7.47 -18.30 -37.35
CA LEU A 102 -7.86 -17.46 -36.21
C LEU A 102 -8.52 -16.14 -36.64
N ARG A 103 -8.58 -15.88 -37.95
CA ARG A 103 -9.16 -14.68 -38.57
C ARG A 103 -8.49 -13.38 -38.09
N ASP A 104 -7.19 -13.40 -37.88
CA ASP A 104 -6.43 -12.24 -37.43
C ASP A 104 -5.95 -11.38 -38.62
N ASP A 105 -5.93 -10.06 -38.47
CA ASP A 105 -5.59 -9.14 -39.57
C ASP A 105 -4.06 -9.03 -39.73
N TYR A 106 -3.31 -9.12 -38.63
CA TYR A 106 -1.84 -9.07 -38.59
C TYR A 106 -1.20 -10.37 -38.08
N LEU A 107 0.00 -10.68 -38.59
CA LEU A 107 0.81 -11.80 -38.12
C LEU A 107 1.49 -11.40 -36.79
N SER A 108 0.90 -11.84 -35.69
CA SER A 108 1.44 -11.72 -34.33
C SER A 108 2.40 -12.86 -33.92
N VAL A 109 3.17 -12.61 -32.85
CA VAL A 109 4.10 -13.55 -32.20
C VAL A 109 3.46 -14.85 -31.76
N GLU A 110 2.16 -14.83 -31.42
CA GLU A 110 1.39 -16.03 -31.07
C GLU A 110 1.26 -17.03 -32.23
N HIS A 111 1.13 -16.55 -33.46
CA HIS A 111 1.06 -17.41 -34.64
C HIS A 111 2.40 -18.09 -34.90
N LEU A 112 3.50 -17.38 -34.68
CA LEU A 112 4.85 -17.90 -34.80
C LEU A 112 5.13 -18.95 -33.72
N LEU A 113 4.74 -18.68 -32.47
CA LEU A 113 4.83 -19.63 -31.39
C LEU A 113 4.03 -20.91 -31.70
N LEU A 114 2.78 -20.76 -32.18
CA LEU A 114 1.93 -21.88 -32.57
C LEU A 114 2.57 -22.71 -33.71
N ALA A 115 3.13 -22.05 -34.72
CA ALA A 115 3.83 -22.70 -35.83
C ALA A 115 5.12 -23.44 -35.43
N MET A 116 5.63 -23.17 -34.22
CA MET A 116 6.85 -23.73 -33.63
C MET A 116 6.58 -24.57 -32.37
N HIS A 117 5.36 -25.13 -32.22
CA HIS A 117 4.98 -25.99 -31.08
C HIS A 117 6.00 -27.11 -30.78
N ASP A 118 6.59 -27.71 -31.81
CA ASP A 118 7.65 -28.73 -31.70
C ASP A 118 8.88 -28.25 -30.93
N ARG A 119 9.27 -26.98 -31.10
CA ARG A 119 10.43 -26.37 -30.41
C ARG A 119 10.11 -26.04 -28.96
N VAL A 120 8.84 -25.74 -28.66
CA VAL A 120 8.35 -25.59 -27.28
C VAL A 120 8.30 -26.96 -26.58
N GLY A 121 7.98 -28.02 -27.32
CA GLY A 121 7.88 -29.40 -26.82
C GLY A 121 6.48 -29.75 -26.32
N VAL A 122 5.44 -29.15 -26.92
CA VAL A 122 4.02 -29.35 -26.59
C VAL A 122 3.23 -29.72 -27.84
N GLY A 123 2.08 -30.38 -27.69
CA GLY A 123 1.21 -30.72 -28.81
C GLY A 123 0.59 -29.46 -29.46
N SER A 124 0.31 -29.51 -30.76
CA SER A 124 -0.25 -28.34 -31.47
C SER A 124 -1.64 -27.96 -30.97
N GLU A 125 -2.49 -28.94 -30.65
CA GLU A 125 -3.83 -28.70 -30.11
C GLU A 125 -3.77 -28.15 -28.68
N GLU A 126 -2.83 -28.67 -27.87
CA GLU A 126 -2.61 -28.23 -26.50
C GLU A 126 -2.14 -26.77 -26.45
N LEU A 127 -1.16 -26.42 -27.30
CA LEU A 127 -0.69 -25.05 -27.46
C LEU A 127 -1.80 -24.12 -27.97
N LEU A 128 -2.63 -24.58 -28.91
CA LEU A 128 -3.77 -23.82 -29.40
C LEU A 128 -4.80 -23.56 -28.29
N SER A 129 -5.08 -24.55 -27.44
CA SER A 129 -5.99 -24.40 -26.30
C SER A 129 -5.43 -23.41 -25.26
N ALA A 130 -4.15 -23.55 -24.90
CA ALA A 130 -3.51 -22.62 -23.97
C ALA A 130 -3.47 -21.20 -24.53
N LEU A 131 -3.17 -21.06 -25.84
CA LEU A 131 -3.24 -19.78 -26.53
C LEU A 131 -4.64 -19.20 -26.51
N ALA A 132 -5.67 -19.99 -26.84
CA ALA A 132 -7.07 -19.56 -26.84
C ALA A 132 -7.51 -19.03 -25.48
N ASP A 133 -7.08 -19.67 -24.39
CA ASP A 133 -7.42 -19.22 -23.05
C ASP A 133 -6.69 -17.93 -22.63
N VAL A 134 -5.42 -17.77 -23.03
CA VAL A 134 -4.63 -16.57 -22.70
C VAL A 134 -5.09 -15.38 -23.54
N ARG A 135 -5.33 -15.58 -24.84
CA ARG A 135 -5.80 -14.53 -25.75
C ARG A 135 -7.30 -14.22 -25.60
N GLY A 136 -8.08 -15.17 -25.08
CA GLY A 136 -9.54 -15.08 -24.99
C GLY A 136 -10.21 -14.87 -26.36
N SER A 137 -11.19 -13.95 -26.39
CA SER A 137 -11.96 -13.62 -27.61
C SER A 137 -11.23 -12.66 -28.56
N HIS A 138 -10.01 -12.22 -28.21
CA HIS A 138 -9.35 -11.12 -28.89
C HIS A 138 -8.82 -11.54 -30.27
N ARG A 139 -8.96 -10.62 -31.23
CA ARG A 139 -8.40 -10.71 -32.57
C ARG A 139 -7.29 -9.68 -32.73
N VAL A 140 -6.24 -10.03 -33.46
CA VAL A 140 -5.13 -9.12 -33.76
C VAL A 140 -5.52 -8.22 -34.93
N THR A 141 -6.15 -7.09 -34.61
CA THR A 141 -6.68 -6.12 -35.59
C THR A 141 -5.81 -4.86 -35.74
N SER A 142 -4.72 -4.74 -34.98
CA SER A 142 -3.77 -3.62 -35.05
C SER A 142 -2.31 -4.13 -35.11
N GLN A 143 -1.38 -3.24 -35.43
CA GLN A 143 0.06 -3.56 -35.38
C GLN A 143 0.62 -3.68 -33.95
N ASN A 144 -0.08 -3.15 -32.94
CA ASN A 144 0.30 -3.19 -31.53
C ASN A 144 -0.82 -3.83 -30.68
N PRO A 145 -1.13 -5.12 -30.87
CA PRO A 145 -2.19 -5.77 -30.09
C PRO A 145 -1.85 -5.90 -28.60
N GLU A 146 -0.56 -5.84 -28.23
CA GLU A 146 -0.08 -5.97 -26.85
C GLU A 146 -0.63 -4.87 -25.92
N GLU A 147 -0.97 -3.70 -26.46
CA GLU A 147 -1.63 -2.63 -25.68
C GLU A 147 -3.05 -2.99 -25.22
N GLN A 148 -3.68 -3.99 -25.88
CA GLN A 148 -5.05 -4.42 -25.62
C GLN A 148 -5.14 -5.72 -24.82
N PHE A 149 -4.02 -6.40 -24.59
CA PHE A 149 -3.96 -7.63 -23.80
C PHE A 149 -3.78 -7.31 -22.30
N GLN A 150 -4.52 -8.02 -21.45
CA GLN A 150 -4.46 -7.90 -19.98
C GLN A 150 -4.64 -6.47 -19.45
N ALA A 151 -5.60 -5.74 -20.04
CA ALA A 151 -5.87 -4.36 -19.65
C ALA A 151 -6.30 -4.27 -18.17
N LEU A 152 -7.02 -5.28 -17.65
CA LEU A 152 -7.36 -5.37 -16.23
C LEU A 152 -6.15 -5.57 -15.32
N GLU A 153 -5.12 -6.30 -15.75
CA GLU A 153 -3.89 -6.47 -14.94
C GLU A 153 -3.02 -5.22 -14.98
N LYS A 154 -2.98 -4.51 -16.12
CA LYS A 154 -2.19 -3.29 -16.29
C LYS A 154 -2.81 -2.08 -15.58
N TYR A 155 -4.13 -1.98 -15.61
CA TYR A 155 -4.87 -0.82 -15.11
C TYR A 155 -5.80 -1.14 -13.93
N GLY A 156 -5.62 -2.32 -13.32
CA GLY A 156 -6.38 -2.74 -12.18
C GLY A 156 -5.56 -3.60 -11.22
N GLN A 157 -6.04 -3.69 -10.00
CA GLN A 157 -5.44 -4.48 -8.94
C GLN A 157 -6.45 -5.51 -8.44
N ASP A 158 -6.08 -6.79 -8.52
CA ASP A 158 -6.93 -7.88 -8.03
C ASP A 158 -6.85 -7.96 -6.50
N LEU A 159 -7.86 -7.37 -5.83
CA LEU A 159 -7.96 -7.37 -4.36
C LEU A 159 -8.23 -8.77 -3.82
N THR A 160 -8.97 -9.60 -4.55
CA THR A 160 -9.21 -11.00 -4.15
C THR A 160 -7.93 -11.82 -4.16
N GLN A 161 -7.06 -11.63 -5.15
CA GLN A 161 -5.75 -12.27 -5.18
C GLN A 161 -4.85 -11.72 -4.08
N ARG A 162 -4.85 -10.40 -3.84
CA ARG A 162 -4.12 -9.80 -2.70
C ARG A 162 -4.58 -10.37 -1.35
N ALA A 163 -5.88 -10.63 -1.20
CA ALA A 163 -6.42 -11.28 0.00
C ALA A 163 -5.89 -12.71 0.15
N ARG A 164 -5.92 -13.52 -0.90
CA ARG A 164 -5.34 -14.89 -0.91
C ARG A 164 -3.84 -14.88 -0.62
N ASP A 165 -3.15 -13.86 -1.12
CA ASP A 165 -1.73 -13.61 -0.86
C ASP A 165 -1.47 -13.02 0.54
N GLY A 166 -2.49 -12.81 1.38
CA GLY A 166 -2.43 -12.21 2.72
C GLY A 166 -1.85 -10.79 2.77
N LYS A 167 -1.88 -10.06 1.65
CA LYS A 167 -1.37 -8.69 1.48
C LYS A 167 -2.40 -7.60 1.79
N ILE A 168 -3.52 -7.98 2.42
CA ILE A 168 -4.58 -7.08 2.86
C ILE A 168 -4.55 -7.06 4.39
N ASP A 169 -4.67 -5.87 4.96
CA ASP A 169 -4.75 -5.68 6.41
C ASP A 169 -6.04 -6.25 7.00
N PRO A 170 -6.03 -6.70 8.26
CA PRO A 170 -7.26 -7.09 8.93
C PRO A 170 -8.23 -5.91 8.95
N VAL A 171 -9.49 -6.18 8.60
CA VAL A 171 -10.55 -5.16 8.60
C VAL A 171 -11.36 -5.33 9.87
N ILE A 172 -11.26 -4.35 10.78
CA ILE A 172 -11.89 -4.39 12.10
C ILE A 172 -13.10 -3.45 12.13
N GLY A 173 -14.21 -3.90 12.72
CA GLY A 173 -15.37 -3.05 13.02
C GLY A 173 -16.20 -2.60 11.82
N ARG A 174 -16.09 -3.25 10.65
CA ARG A 174 -16.81 -2.90 9.41
C ARG A 174 -17.74 -4.00 8.88
N ASP A 175 -18.13 -4.94 9.73
CA ASP A 175 -18.90 -6.13 9.33
C ASP A 175 -20.28 -5.79 8.77
N ASP A 176 -20.95 -4.77 9.30
CA ASP A 176 -22.28 -4.39 8.85
C ASP A 176 -22.24 -3.68 7.49
N GLU A 177 -21.25 -2.83 7.24
CA GLU A 177 -21.03 -2.20 5.93
C GLU A 177 -20.65 -3.25 4.88
N ILE A 178 -19.74 -4.19 5.19
CA ILE A 178 -19.37 -5.29 4.29
C ILE A 178 -20.60 -6.16 3.98
N ARG A 179 -21.38 -6.55 5.00
CA ARG A 179 -22.64 -7.30 4.82
C ARG A 179 -23.63 -6.53 3.96
N ARG A 180 -23.73 -5.21 4.14
CA ARG A 180 -24.58 -4.35 3.32
C ARG A 180 -24.13 -4.32 1.87
N VAL A 181 -22.83 -4.22 1.60
CA VAL A 181 -22.26 -4.30 0.24
C VAL A 181 -22.60 -5.64 -0.42
N ILE A 182 -22.40 -6.76 0.28
CA ILE A 182 -22.77 -8.12 -0.18
C ILE A 182 -24.27 -8.19 -0.51
N GLN A 183 -25.11 -7.67 0.37
CA GLN A 183 -26.56 -7.62 0.16
C GLN A 183 -26.90 -6.86 -1.12
N VAL A 184 -26.27 -5.71 -1.35
CA VAL A 184 -26.49 -4.88 -2.54
C VAL A 184 -26.06 -5.61 -3.81
N LEU A 185 -24.83 -6.16 -3.85
CA LEU A 185 -24.31 -6.89 -5.01
C LEU A 185 -25.18 -8.10 -5.40
N SER A 186 -25.89 -8.68 -4.44
CA SER A 186 -26.79 -9.82 -4.63
C SER A 186 -28.19 -9.45 -5.15
N ARG A 187 -28.51 -8.16 -5.27
CA ARG A 187 -29.83 -7.70 -5.75
C ARG A 187 -29.98 -7.88 -7.26
N ARG A 188 -31.23 -7.97 -7.72
CA ARG A 188 -31.57 -7.94 -9.15
C ARG A 188 -31.54 -6.53 -9.75
N THR A 189 -31.83 -5.51 -8.93
CA THR A 189 -31.85 -4.10 -9.34
C THR A 189 -31.16 -3.25 -8.27
N LYS A 190 -30.57 -2.13 -8.68
CA LYS A 190 -29.70 -1.30 -7.83
C LYS A 190 -28.62 -2.16 -7.13
N ASN A 191 -27.92 -2.96 -7.93
CA ASN A 191 -26.96 -3.95 -7.48
C ASN A 191 -25.51 -3.47 -7.53
N ASN A 192 -25.31 -2.17 -7.70
CA ASN A 192 -24.00 -1.52 -7.65
C ASN A 192 -23.95 -0.68 -6.37
N PRO A 193 -23.24 -1.10 -5.32
CA PRO A 193 -23.11 -0.30 -4.11
C PRO A 193 -22.23 0.92 -4.33
N VAL A 194 -22.56 2.04 -3.68
CA VAL A 194 -21.70 3.21 -3.59
C VAL A 194 -21.46 3.53 -2.13
N LEU A 195 -20.22 3.37 -1.69
CA LEU A 195 -19.73 3.74 -0.38
C LEU A 195 -19.65 5.27 -0.29
N ILE A 196 -20.46 5.86 0.59
CA ILE A 196 -20.55 7.31 0.78
C ILE A 196 -20.05 7.64 2.17
N GLY A 197 -18.96 8.39 2.23
CA GLY A 197 -18.35 8.84 3.48
C GLY A 197 -17.23 9.83 3.19
N GLU A 198 -16.75 10.50 4.23
CA GLU A 198 -15.64 11.44 4.13
C GLU A 198 -14.31 10.71 3.80
N PRO A 199 -13.29 11.42 3.30
CA PRO A 199 -11.96 10.83 3.13
C PRO A 199 -11.38 10.32 4.46
N GLY A 200 -10.72 9.16 4.43
CA GLY A 200 -10.07 8.60 5.62
C GLY A 200 -10.95 7.70 6.51
N VAL A 201 -12.28 7.63 6.29
CA VAL A 201 -13.16 6.80 7.15
C VAL A 201 -13.04 5.28 6.92
N GLY A 202 -12.23 4.83 5.96
CA GLY A 202 -12.05 3.40 5.67
C GLY A 202 -12.99 2.82 4.60
N LYS A 203 -13.37 3.61 3.57
CA LYS A 203 -14.15 3.11 2.42
C LYS A 203 -13.42 1.99 1.69
N THR A 204 -12.13 2.16 1.41
CA THR A 204 -11.28 1.14 0.77
C THR A 204 -11.13 -0.10 1.63
N ALA A 205 -11.00 0.06 2.95
CA ALA A 205 -10.94 -1.07 3.90
C ALA A 205 -12.21 -1.96 3.85
N ILE A 206 -13.40 -1.39 3.63
CA ILE A 206 -14.63 -2.17 3.44
C ILE A 206 -14.55 -3.05 2.16
N VAL A 207 -13.96 -2.51 1.10
CA VAL A 207 -13.80 -3.23 -0.19
C VAL A 207 -12.76 -4.34 -0.05
N GLU A 208 -11.64 -4.04 0.61
CA GLU A 208 -10.61 -5.04 0.93
C GLU A 208 -11.14 -6.13 1.87
N GLY A 209 -11.98 -5.78 2.84
CA GLY A 209 -12.68 -6.72 3.72
C GLY A 209 -13.66 -7.62 2.95
N LEU A 210 -14.36 -7.07 1.96
CA LEU A 210 -15.15 -7.86 1.02
C LEU A 210 -14.26 -8.82 0.21
N ALA A 211 -13.10 -8.35 -0.27
CA ALA A 211 -12.16 -9.19 -1.03
C ALA A 211 -11.69 -10.40 -0.19
N ARG A 212 -11.39 -10.17 1.09
CA ARG A 212 -11.04 -11.22 2.05
C ARG A 212 -12.16 -12.23 2.22
N ARG A 213 -13.39 -11.78 2.46
CA ARG A 213 -14.55 -12.70 2.56
C ARG A 213 -14.80 -13.51 1.29
N ILE A 214 -14.59 -12.92 0.11
CA ILE A 214 -14.68 -13.66 -1.16
C ILE A 214 -13.58 -14.72 -1.25
N ALA A 215 -12.35 -14.38 -0.88
CA ALA A 215 -11.22 -15.31 -0.86
C ALA A 215 -11.44 -16.49 0.11
N ASP A 216 -12.00 -16.22 1.28
CA ASP A 216 -12.31 -17.21 2.33
C ASP A 216 -13.57 -18.03 2.02
N GLY A 217 -14.34 -17.64 0.99
CA GLY A 217 -15.63 -18.26 0.67
C GLY A 217 -16.76 -17.90 1.64
N ASP A 218 -16.56 -16.93 2.55
CA ASP A 218 -17.58 -16.36 3.46
C ASP A 218 -18.49 -15.35 2.73
N VAL A 219 -19.06 -15.80 1.62
CA VAL A 219 -20.01 -15.03 0.80
C VAL A 219 -21.09 -15.95 0.22
N PRO A 220 -22.27 -15.40 -0.15
CA PRO A 220 -23.29 -16.17 -0.86
C PRO A 220 -22.76 -16.76 -2.17
N ASP A 221 -23.34 -17.88 -2.63
CA ASP A 221 -22.88 -18.59 -3.84
C ASP A 221 -22.77 -17.70 -5.07
N GLY A 222 -23.63 -16.69 -5.20
CA GLY A 222 -23.60 -15.73 -6.30
C GLY A 222 -22.42 -14.75 -6.28
N LEU A 223 -21.56 -14.78 -5.26
CA LEU A 223 -20.31 -14.02 -5.13
C LEU A 223 -19.08 -14.92 -4.90
N LYS A 224 -19.27 -16.22 -4.68
CA LYS A 224 -18.15 -17.18 -4.60
C LYS A 224 -17.37 -17.16 -5.91
N ASP A 225 -16.07 -17.31 -5.78
CA ASP A 225 -15.10 -17.38 -6.89
C ASP A 225 -15.03 -16.13 -7.78
N LYS A 226 -15.75 -15.05 -7.44
CA LYS A 226 -15.64 -13.79 -8.16
C LYS A 226 -14.31 -13.11 -7.88
N ARG A 227 -13.85 -12.34 -8.87
CA ARG A 227 -12.67 -11.48 -8.73
C ARG A 227 -13.11 -10.07 -8.39
N LEU A 228 -12.56 -9.48 -7.34
CA LEU A 228 -12.77 -8.06 -7.01
C LEU A 228 -11.56 -7.27 -7.48
N VAL A 229 -11.73 -6.46 -8.53
CA VAL A 229 -10.65 -5.71 -9.17
C VAL A 229 -10.83 -4.21 -8.94
N ALA A 230 -9.89 -3.57 -8.24
CA ALA A 230 -9.82 -2.12 -8.11
C ALA A 230 -9.25 -1.50 -9.39
N LEU A 231 -9.97 -0.59 -10.02
CA LEU A 231 -9.51 0.09 -11.24
C LEU A 231 -8.70 1.34 -10.86
N ASP A 232 -7.52 1.48 -11.43
CA ASP A 232 -6.68 2.65 -11.26
C ASP A 232 -6.91 3.63 -12.41
N ILE A 233 -7.85 4.56 -12.19
CA ILE A 233 -8.19 5.60 -13.16
C ILE A 233 -7.00 6.53 -13.42
N THR A 234 -6.17 6.79 -12.40
CA THR A 234 -4.99 7.65 -12.51
C THR A 234 -3.95 7.03 -13.42
N SER A 235 -3.70 5.72 -13.32
CA SER A 235 -2.80 5.00 -14.23
C SER A 235 -3.30 4.95 -15.66
N MET A 236 -4.62 4.91 -15.88
CA MET A 236 -5.18 5.00 -17.23
C MET A 236 -5.01 6.39 -17.85
N LEU A 237 -5.06 7.44 -17.03
CA LEU A 237 -4.78 8.84 -17.43
C LEU A 237 -3.28 9.09 -17.63
N ALA A 238 -2.43 8.45 -16.84
CA ALA A 238 -0.98 8.60 -16.89
C ALA A 238 -0.43 8.20 -18.27
N GLY A 239 0.39 9.08 -18.84
CA GLY A 239 0.98 8.86 -20.17
C GLY A 239 0.01 8.92 -21.35
N ALA A 240 -1.25 9.31 -21.15
CA ALA A 240 -2.15 9.62 -22.26
C ALA A 240 -1.82 11.03 -22.80
N LYS A 241 -1.33 11.12 -24.04
CA LYS A 241 -1.09 12.41 -24.71
C LYS A 241 -2.38 13.04 -25.21
N TYR A 242 -3.40 12.21 -25.43
CA TYR A 242 -4.70 12.61 -25.98
C TYR A 242 -5.84 11.90 -25.25
N ARG A 243 -6.99 12.57 -25.12
CA ARG A 243 -8.23 12.03 -24.52
C ARG A 243 -8.66 10.69 -25.14
N GLY A 244 -8.44 10.50 -26.44
CA GLY A 244 -8.79 9.27 -27.15
C GLY A 244 -8.05 8.03 -26.64
N GLU A 245 -6.80 8.18 -26.17
CA GLU A 245 -6.00 7.06 -25.65
C GLU A 245 -6.57 6.54 -24.32
N PHE A 246 -7.03 7.43 -23.44
CA PHE A 246 -7.73 7.04 -22.22
C PHE A 246 -9.04 6.30 -22.55
N GLU A 247 -9.83 6.81 -23.49
CA GLU A 247 -11.08 6.15 -23.90
C GLU A 247 -10.81 4.76 -24.50
N GLU A 248 -9.73 4.58 -25.25
CA GLU A 248 -9.32 3.27 -25.79
C GLU A 248 -8.89 2.31 -24.68
N ARG A 249 -8.08 2.75 -23.71
CA ARG A 249 -7.70 1.97 -22.52
C ARG A 249 -8.92 1.55 -21.69
N MET A 250 -9.81 2.49 -21.40
CA MET A 250 -11.08 2.21 -20.70
C MET A 250 -11.95 1.23 -21.49
N LYS A 251 -12.03 1.35 -22.82
CA LYS A 251 -12.77 0.38 -23.66
C LYS A 251 -12.17 -1.02 -23.56
N ALA A 252 -10.85 -1.14 -23.57
CA ALA A 252 -10.18 -2.43 -23.44
C ALA A 252 -10.52 -3.08 -22.08
N VAL A 253 -10.39 -2.33 -20.98
CA VAL A 253 -10.74 -2.78 -19.62
C VAL A 253 -12.22 -3.20 -19.53
N LEU A 254 -13.14 -2.36 -20.00
CA LEU A 254 -14.57 -2.64 -19.97
C LEU A 254 -14.96 -3.85 -20.83
N LYS A 255 -14.27 -4.04 -21.97
CA LYS A 255 -14.47 -5.21 -22.82
C LYS A 255 -14.03 -6.48 -22.08
N GLU A 256 -12.86 -6.48 -21.45
CA GLU A 256 -12.35 -7.62 -20.68
C GLU A 256 -13.31 -8.00 -19.53
N ILE A 257 -13.86 -7.01 -18.82
CA ILE A 257 -14.88 -7.23 -17.78
C ILE A 257 -16.16 -7.87 -18.34
N THR A 258 -16.58 -7.45 -19.54
CA THR A 258 -17.77 -7.99 -20.20
C THR A 258 -17.55 -9.43 -20.66
N ASP A 259 -16.39 -9.69 -21.24
CA ASP A 259 -15.98 -11.00 -21.73
C ASP A 259 -15.83 -12.00 -20.58
N ALA A 260 -15.52 -11.52 -19.35
CA ALA A 260 -15.51 -12.31 -18.13
C ALA A 260 -16.93 -12.68 -17.61
N GLN A 261 -18.00 -12.34 -18.32
CA GLN A 261 -19.39 -12.77 -18.07
C GLN A 261 -19.86 -12.64 -16.60
N GLY A 262 -19.44 -11.56 -15.95
CA GLY A 262 -19.83 -11.23 -14.58
C GLY A 262 -19.04 -11.96 -13.49
N GLU A 263 -17.94 -12.64 -13.82
CA GLU A 263 -16.95 -13.15 -12.86
C GLU A 263 -16.18 -12.03 -12.15
N VAL A 264 -16.09 -10.86 -12.79
CA VAL A 264 -15.40 -9.67 -12.25
C VAL A 264 -16.41 -8.71 -11.62
N VAL A 265 -16.12 -8.30 -10.39
CA VAL A 265 -16.70 -7.13 -9.72
C VAL A 265 -15.63 -6.05 -9.72
N THR A 266 -15.97 -4.85 -10.19
CA THR A 266 -15.02 -3.73 -10.19
C THR A 266 -15.19 -2.85 -8.96
N PHE A 267 -14.09 -2.30 -8.47
CA PHE A 267 -14.08 -1.21 -7.51
C PHE A 267 -13.50 0.03 -8.18
N VAL A 268 -14.17 1.17 -8.03
CA VAL A 268 -13.67 2.48 -8.45
C VAL A 268 -13.68 3.40 -7.25
N ASP A 269 -12.49 3.74 -6.77
CA ASP A 269 -12.35 4.83 -5.81
C ASP A 269 -12.60 6.17 -6.52
N GLU A 270 -13.10 7.15 -5.78
CA GLU A 270 -13.50 8.45 -6.31
C GLU A 270 -14.40 8.33 -7.56
N LEU A 271 -15.51 7.59 -7.46
CA LEU A 271 -16.45 7.30 -8.57
C LEU A 271 -16.86 8.54 -9.39
N HIS A 272 -16.89 9.72 -8.76
CA HIS A 272 -17.21 10.97 -9.42
C HIS A 272 -16.22 11.36 -10.53
N THR A 273 -14.97 10.88 -10.48
CA THR A 273 -13.93 11.12 -11.50
C THR A 273 -14.33 10.58 -12.87
N ILE A 274 -15.00 9.42 -12.91
CA ILE A 274 -15.45 8.77 -14.15
C ILE A 274 -16.85 9.19 -14.60
N VAL A 275 -17.68 9.72 -13.68
CA VAL A 275 -19.10 10.05 -13.91
C VAL A 275 -19.35 11.54 -14.15
N GLY A 276 -18.57 12.42 -13.53
CA GLY A 276 -18.96 13.82 -13.26
C GLY A 276 -18.07 14.90 -13.87
N ALA A 277 -17.00 14.51 -14.54
CA ALA A 277 -15.93 15.38 -15.00
C ALA A 277 -16.30 16.36 -16.16
N GLY A 278 -17.48 16.24 -16.78
CA GLY A 278 -17.84 17.01 -17.99
C GLY A 278 -18.02 18.53 -17.83
N GLY A 279 -17.87 19.10 -16.64
CA GLY A 279 -18.13 20.53 -16.37
C GLY A 279 -16.91 21.46 -16.44
N ALA A 280 -15.69 20.93 -16.37
CA ALA A 280 -14.46 21.72 -16.51
C ALA A 280 -13.77 21.34 -17.83
N GLU A 281 -13.27 22.33 -18.58
CA GLU A 281 -12.49 22.12 -19.80
C GLU A 281 -11.25 21.25 -19.50
N GLY A 282 -11.39 19.93 -19.56
CA GLY A 282 -10.27 19.00 -19.37
C GLY A 282 -10.61 17.64 -18.77
N ALA A 283 -11.73 17.49 -18.06
CA ALA A 283 -11.99 16.23 -17.38
C ALA A 283 -12.83 15.25 -18.25
N ILE A 284 -12.50 13.96 -18.16
CA ILE A 284 -12.97 12.93 -19.08
C ILE A 284 -14.28 12.31 -18.58
N ASP A 285 -15.33 12.31 -19.42
CA ASP A 285 -16.62 11.71 -19.09
C ASP A 285 -16.69 10.26 -19.62
N ALA A 286 -16.24 9.31 -18.80
CA ALA A 286 -16.40 7.88 -19.06
C ALA A 286 -17.83 7.38 -18.75
N GLY A 287 -18.71 8.25 -18.22
CA GLY A 287 -20.10 7.96 -17.87
C GLY A 287 -20.88 7.39 -19.06
N ASN A 288 -20.63 7.88 -20.27
CA ASN A 288 -21.30 7.39 -21.49
C ASN A 288 -20.89 5.96 -21.87
N MET A 289 -19.71 5.49 -21.43
CA MET A 289 -19.22 4.14 -21.70
C MET A 289 -19.80 3.13 -20.69
N ILE A 290 -19.90 3.51 -19.41
CA ILE A 290 -20.36 2.61 -18.34
C ILE A 290 -21.89 2.50 -18.27
N LYS A 291 -22.65 3.56 -18.58
CA LYS A 291 -24.12 3.59 -18.46
C LYS A 291 -24.80 2.44 -19.22
N PRO A 292 -24.46 2.14 -20.50
CA PRO A 292 -25.09 1.03 -21.22
C PRO A 292 -24.81 -0.34 -20.57
N MET A 293 -23.61 -0.55 -20.06
CA MET A 293 -23.19 -1.82 -19.45
C MET A 293 -23.87 -2.05 -18.09
N LEU A 294 -23.95 -1.00 -17.27
CA LEU A 294 -24.72 -0.98 -16.02
C LEU A 294 -26.23 -1.20 -16.29
N ALA A 295 -26.72 -0.70 -17.42
CA ALA A 295 -28.12 -0.89 -17.82
C ALA A 295 -28.43 -2.34 -18.21
N ARG A 296 -27.50 -3.01 -18.90
CA ARG A 296 -27.60 -4.43 -19.31
C ARG A 296 -27.23 -5.41 -18.21
N GLY A 297 -26.58 -4.95 -17.14
CA GLY A 297 -26.09 -5.81 -16.06
C GLY A 297 -24.79 -6.56 -16.39
N GLU A 298 -24.11 -6.14 -17.45
CA GLU A 298 -22.80 -6.67 -17.89
C GLU A 298 -21.66 -6.18 -16.98
N LEU A 299 -21.84 -5.05 -16.32
CA LEU A 299 -20.88 -4.45 -15.40
C LEU A 299 -21.45 -4.48 -13.97
N ARG A 300 -20.71 -5.09 -13.03
CA ARG A 300 -20.94 -4.97 -11.59
C ARG A 300 -19.85 -4.11 -10.98
N MET A 301 -20.24 -3.07 -10.25
CA MET A 301 -19.32 -2.07 -9.74
C MET A 301 -19.64 -1.71 -8.28
N ILE A 302 -18.59 -1.52 -7.50
CA ILE A 302 -18.57 -0.85 -6.21
C ILE A 302 -17.93 0.52 -6.44
N GLY A 303 -18.61 1.59 -6.08
CA GLY A 303 -18.02 2.93 -6.10
C GLY A 303 -17.72 3.44 -4.69
N ALA A 304 -16.74 4.33 -4.55
CA ALA A 304 -16.57 5.15 -3.35
C ALA A 304 -16.55 6.63 -3.72
N THR A 305 -17.19 7.49 -2.92
CA THR A 305 -17.24 8.95 -3.15
C THR A 305 -17.66 9.68 -1.87
N THR A 306 -17.59 11.01 -1.84
CA THR A 306 -18.20 11.81 -0.76
C THR A 306 -19.69 12.05 -0.99
N LEU A 307 -20.42 12.48 0.04
CA LEU A 307 -21.86 12.76 -0.07
C LEU A 307 -22.16 13.89 -1.07
N ASP A 308 -21.34 14.94 -1.06
CA ASP A 308 -21.54 16.10 -1.94
C ASP A 308 -21.27 15.76 -3.40
N GLU A 309 -20.23 14.98 -3.68
CA GLU A 309 -19.94 14.48 -5.02
C GLU A 309 -21.02 13.51 -5.51
N TYR A 310 -21.52 12.62 -4.65
CA TYR A 310 -22.62 11.73 -5.00
C TYR A 310 -23.85 12.54 -5.43
N ARG A 311 -24.24 13.53 -4.63
CA ARG A 311 -25.37 14.43 -4.93
C ARG A 311 -25.17 15.20 -6.21
N LYS A 312 -23.95 15.67 -6.47
CA LYS A 312 -23.63 16.50 -7.63
C LYS A 312 -23.59 15.69 -8.93
N TYR A 313 -23.03 14.48 -8.90
CA TYR A 313 -22.66 13.74 -10.12
C TYR A 313 -23.44 12.45 -10.35
N VAL A 314 -23.91 11.78 -9.30
CA VAL A 314 -24.62 10.48 -9.42
C VAL A 314 -26.13 10.67 -9.25
N GLU A 315 -26.57 11.37 -8.20
CA GLU A 315 -27.98 11.54 -7.86
C GLU A 315 -28.75 12.38 -8.90
N ARG A 316 -28.07 13.34 -9.53
CA ARG A 316 -28.66 14.15 -10.61
C ARG A 316 -28.84 13.40 -11.93
N ASP A 317 -28.13 12.29 -12.12
CA ASP A 317 -28.25 11.46 -13.33
C ASP A 317 -29.21 10.29 -13.09
N ALA A 318 -30.42 10.39 -13.64
CA ALA A 318 -31.47 9.39 -13.49
C ALA A 318 -31.14 8.01 -14.09
N ALA A 319 -30.12 7.87 -14.95
CA ALA A 319 -29.65 6.57 -15.43
C ALA A 319 -28.79 5.88 -14.36
N LEU A 320 -27.91 6.64 -13.69
CA LEU A 320 -26.99 6.13 -12.67
C LEU A 320 -27.69 5.91 -11.33
N GLU A 321 -28.55 6.84 -10.90
CA GLU A 321 -29.32 6.76 -9.65
C GLU A 321 -30.21 5.49 -9.58
N ARG A 322 -30.65 4.99 -10.74
CA ARG A 322 -31.43 3.75 -10.86
C ARG A 322 -30.58 2.48 -10.85
N ARG A 323 -29.25 2.59 -10.89
CA ARG A 323 -28.31 1.46 -10.93
C ARG A 323 -27.44 1.37 -9.68
N PHE A 324 -27.22 2.49 -9.02
CA PHE A 324 -26.47 2.55 -7.77
C PHE A 324 -27.36 2.48 -6.52
N GLN A 325 -26.81 1.96 -5.44
CA GLN A 325 -27.39 1.95 -4.11
C GLN A 325 -26.40 2.54 -3.11
N GLN A 326 -26.83 3.57 -2.41
CA GLN A 326 -26.04 4.22 -1.36
C GLN A 326 -25.81 3.28 -0.18
N VAL A 327 -24.57 3.28 0.33
CA VAL A 327 -24.13 2.65 1.57
C VAL A 327 -23.32 3.70 2.33
N TYR A 328 -23.87 4.20 3.44
CA TYR A 328 -23.20 5.22 4.25
C TYR A 328 -22.08 4.58 5.08
N VAL A 329 -20.93 5.23 5.09
CA VAL A 329 -19.75 4.85 5.87
C VAL A 329 -19.42 6.03 6.78
N GLY A 330 -19.78 5.89 8.05
CA GLY A 330 -19.51 6.89 9.08
C GLY A 330 -18.08 6.81 9.61
N GLU A 331 -17.61 7.93 10.14
CA GLU A 331 -16.42 7.96 11.00
C GLU A 331 -16.65 7.01 12.20
N PRO A 332 -15.69 6.10 12.51
CA PRO A 332 -15.79 5.24 13.67
C PRO A 332 -15.68 6.05 14.96
N THR A 333 -16.18 5.50 16.07
CA THR A 333 -15.98 6.15 17.37
C THR A 333 -14.52 6.05 17.82
N VAL A 334 -14.14 6.80 18.85
CA VAL A 334 -12.81 6.67 19.48
C VAL A 334 -12.57 5.23 19.96
N GLU A 335 -13.58 4.59 20.57
CA GLU A 335 -13.48 3.21 21.04
C GLU A 335 -13.29 2.23 19.88
N ASP A 336 -14.08 2.36 18.81
CA ASP A 336 -13.94 1.54 17.60
C ASP A 336 -12.56 1.75 16.96
N THR A 337 -12.06 2.99 16.96
CA THR A 337 -10.74 3.32 16.42
C THR A 337 -9.63 2.67 17.24
N VAL A 338 -9.73 2.64 18.57
CA VAL A 338 -8.78 1.89 19.41
C VAL A 338 -8.83 0.40 19.05
N GLY A 339 -10.02 -0.16 18.81
CA GLY A 339 -10.16 -1.54 18.31
C GLY A 339 -9.46 -1.77 16.96
N ILE A 340 -9.62 -0.84 16.02
CA ILE A 340 -8.94 -0.87 14.72
C ILE A 340 -7.42 -0.81 14.91
N LEU A 341 -6.93 0.15 15.71
CA LEU A 341 -5.50 0.32 15.99
C LEU A 341 -4.89 -0.92 16.64
N ARG A 342 -5.60 -1.57 17.59
CA ARG A 342 -5.14 -2.83 18.19
C ARG A 342 -5.01 -3.96 17.18
N GLY A 343 -5.94 -4.04 16.22
CA GLY A 343 -5.87 -5.03 15.15
C GLY A 343 -4.77 -4.77 14.13
N LEU A 344 -4.32 -3.51 13.99
CA LEU A 344 -3.23 -3.12 13.09
C LEU A 344 -1.86 -3.05 13.79
N ALA A 345 -1.83 -2.94 15.12
CA ALA A 345 -0.62 -2.68 15.89
C ALA A 345 0.52 -3.65 15.56
N GLU A 346 0.23 -4.95 15.52
CA GLU A 346 1.25 -5.98 15.24
C GLU A 346 1.93 -5.78 13.89
N ARG A 347 1.18 -5.40 12.84
CA ARG A 347 1.75 -5.13 11.51
C ARG A 347 2.67 -3.92 11.51
N TYR A 348 2.29 -2.85 12.21
CA TYR A 348 3.15 -1.67 12.35
C TYR A 348 4.38 -1.94 13.21
N GLU A 349 4.25 -2.74 14.28
CA GLU A 349 5.37 -3.19 15.10
C GLU A 349 6.40 -3.97 14.26
N VAL A 350 5.94 -4.91 13.43
CA VAL A 350 6.80 -5.68 12.54
C VAL A 350 7.43 -4.80 11.47
N HIS A 351 6.64 -3.92 10.83
CA HIS A 351 7.12 -3.05 9.76
C HIS A 351 8.23 -2.10 10.23
N HIS A 352 8.05 -1.47 11.38
CA HIS A 352 9.00 -0.50 11.94
C HIS A 352 10.05 -1.15 12.85
N GLY A 353 9.85 -2.39 13.28
CA GLY A 353 10.72 -3.06 14.24
C GLY A 353 10.71 -2.39 15.62
N VAL A 354 9.54 -1.93 16.06
CA VAL A 354 9.32 -1.31 17.39
C VAL A 354 8.15 -2.00 18.10
N ARG A 355 7.96 -1.72 19.38
CA ARG A 355 6.74 -2.11 20.11
C ARG A 355 5.80 -0.91 20.20
N ILE A 356 4.49 -1.12 20.23
CA ILE A 356 3.50 -0.05 20.42
C ILE A 356 2.67 -0.37 21.66
N GLN A 357 2.73 0.49 22.67
CA GLN A 357 1.95 0.31 23.88
C GLN A 357 0.46 0.55 23.62
N ASP A 358 -0.42 -0.16 24.35
CA ASP A 358 -1.87 0.07 24.26
C ASP A 358 -2.24 1.51 24.66
N SER A 359 -1.50 2.11 25.59
CA SER A 359 -1.63 3.52 25.98
C SER A 359 -1.38 4.47 24.81
N ALA A 360 -0.44 4.15 23.92
CA ALA A 360 -0.17 4.91 22.70
C ALA A 360 -1.33 4.82 21.72
N LEU A 361 -1.92 3.64 21.53
CA LEU A 361 -3.10 3.45 20.65
C LEU A 361 -4.30 4.26 21.15
N VAL A 362 -4.56 4.23 22.47
CA VAL A 362 -5.60 5.04 23.10
C VAL A 362 -5.31 6.53 22.93
N ALA A 363 -4.07 6.96 23.18
CA ALA A 363 -3.67 8.34 23.00
C ALA A 363 -3.83 8.80 21.54
N ALA A 364 -3.46 7.96 20.56
CA ALA A 364 -3.58 8.29 19.14
C ALA A 364 -5.03 8.52 18.73
N ALA A 365 -5.96 7.65 19.17
CA ALA A 365 -7.38 7.82 18.91
C ALA A 365 -7.95 9.08 19.59
N VAL A 366 -7.68 9.27 20.89
CA VAL A 366 -8.23 10.39 21.69
C VAL A 366 -7.67 11.74 21.25
N LEU A 367 -6.35 11.85 21.07
CA LEU A 367 -5.70 13.12 20.73
C LEU A 367 -5.99 13.52 19.29
N SER A 368 -6.02 12.57 18.34
CA SER A 368 -6.36 12.89 16.95
C SER A 368 -7.82 13.32 16.81
N ASP A 369 -8.76 12.67 17.52
CA ASP A 369 -10.16 13.08 17.54
C ASP A 369 -10.32 14.53 18.04
N ARG A 370 -9.63 14.84 19.14
CA ARG A 370 -9.78 16.13 19.82
C ARG A 370 -9.09 17.29 19.13
N TYR A 371 -7.86 17.08 18.64
CA TYR A 371 -6.98 18.17 18.20
C TYR A 371 -6.79 18.23 16.68
N ILE A 372 -7.08 17.14 15.95
CA ILE A 372 -6.97 17.09 14.48
C ILE A 372 -8.39 17.03 13.89
N THR A 373 -9.01 18.20 13.73
CA THR A 373 -10.42 18.34 13.31
C THR A 373 -10.63 18.40 11.80
N SER A 374 -9.56 18.53 11.01
CA SER A 374 -9.61 18.60 9.54
C SER A 374 -9.60 17.23 8.84
N ARG A 375 -9.33 16.16 9.59
CA ARG A 375 -9.30 14.76 9.13
C ARG A 375 -10.23 13.91 9.99
N PHE A 376 -10.55 12.73 9.49
CA PHE A 376 -11.49 11.80 10.10
C PHE A 376 -10.77 10.54 10.60
N LEU A 377 -11.30 9.93 11.66
CA LEU A 377 -10.92 8.60 12.11
C LEU A 377 -11.33 7.54 11.06
N PRO A 378 -10.64 6.39 10.98
CA PRO A 378 -9.46 6.03 11.76
C PRO A 378 -8.14 6.56 11.17
N ASP A 379 -8.15 7.10 9.95
CA ASP A 379 -6.97 7.51 9.18
C ASP A 379 -5.99 8.40 9.97
N LYS A 380 -6.48 9.50 10.57
CA LYS A 380 -5.63 10.39 11.36
C LYS A 380 -4.99 9.74 12.59
N ALA A 381 -5.60 8.69 13.16
CA ALA A 381 -5.05 8.01 14.32
C ALA A 381 -3.99 6.97 13.91
N ILE A 382 -4.23 6.27 12.79
CA ILE A 382 -3.27 5.35 12.19
C ILE A 382 -1.99 6.11 11.79
N ASP A 383 -2.15 7.27 11.16
CA ASP A 383 -1.05 8.16 10.75
C ASP A 383 -0.18 8.59 11.94
N LEU A 384 -0.78 8.93 13.09
CA LEU A 384 -0.02 9.27 14.30
C LEU A 384 0.80 8.09 14.85
N VAL A 385 0.22 6.88 14.83
CA VAL A 385 0.93 5.67 15.29
C VAL A 385 2.09 5.36 14.35
N ASP A 386 1.87 5.46 13.04
CA ASP A 386 2.88 5.23 12.00
C ASP A 386 4.03 6.24 12.10
N GLU A 387 3.71 7.53 12.26
CA GLU A 387 4.72 8.60 12.41
C GLU A 387 5.54 8.43 13.69
N ALA A 388 4.89 8.09 14.81
CA ALA A 388 5.59 7.85 16.08
C ALA A 388 6.48 6.61 16.03
N ALA A 389 6.01 5.52 15.41
CA ALA A 389 6.80 4.30 15.23
C ALA A 389 8.01 4.53 14.31
N SER A 390 7.82 5.25 13.20
CA SER A 390 8.88 5.63 12.26
C SER A 390 9.92 6.54 12.93
N LYS A 391 9.48 7.53 13.72
CA LYS A 391 10.38 8.40 14.49
C LYS A 391 11.24 7.59 15.45
N LEU A 392 10.62 6.71 16.23
CA LEU A 392 11.34 5.86 17.18
C LEU A 392 12.35 4.96 16.47
N ARG A 393 11.99 4.41 15.30
CA ARG A 393 12.91 3.59 14.50
C ARG A 393 14.15 4.37 14.07
N ILE A 394 13.97 5.61 13.62
CA ILE A 394 15.10 6.47 13.23
C ILE A 394 16.00 6.75 14.45
N GLU A 395 15.44 6.94 15.63
CA GLU A 395 16.19 7.13 16.88
C GLU A 395 17.01 5.88 17.25
N ILE A 396 16.44 4.68 17.08
CA ILE A 396 17.12 3.39 17.31
C ILE A 396 18.32 3.19 16.37
N ASP A 397 18.15 3.53 15.09
CA ASP A 397 19.20 3.36 14.07
C ASP A 397 20.28 4.47 14.15
N SER A 398 20.04 5.52 14.93
CA SER A 398 20.95 6.66 15.08
C SER A 398 21.83 6.55 16.33
N MET A 399 22.94 7.28 16.33
CA MET A 399 23.78 7.38 17.52
C MET A 399 23.03 8.15 18.63
N PRO A 400 22.94 7.61 19.86
CA PRO A 400 22.33 8.29 20.99
C PRO A 400 22.95 9.66 21.27
N THR A 401 22.13 10.62 21.69
CA THR A 401 22.57 12.01 21.95
C THR A 401 23.63 12.04 23.06
N GLU A 402 23.52 11.15 24.03
CA GLU A 402 24.45 10.97 25.14
C GLU A 402 25.85 10.64 24.63
N ILE A 403 25.97 9.78 23.60
CA ILE A 403 27.25 9.43 22.98
C ILE A 403 27.78 10.61 22.17
N ASP A 404 26.95 11.23 21.33
CA ASP A 404 27.35 12.39 20.50
C ASP A 404 27.86 13.57 21.36
N VAL A 405 27.23 13.84 22.51
CA VAL A 405 27.68 14.89 23.44
C VAL A 405 29.10 14.62 23.95
N VAL A 406 29.41 13.38 24.33
CA VAL A 406 30.74 13.03 24.82
C VAL A 406 31.76 13.02 23.68
N GLU A 407 31.40 12.54 22.49
CA GLU A 407 32.27 12.57 21.31
C GLU A 407 32.63 13.99 20.89
N ARG A 408 31.67 14.92 20.89
CA ARG A 408 31.94 16.33 20.63
C ARG A 408 32.88 16.93 21.67
N ARG A 409 32.76 16.53 22.94
CA ARG A 409 33.66 16.97 24.01
C ARG A 409 35.08 16.44 23.80
N ILE A 410 35.23 15.17 23.42
CA ILE A 410 36.52 14.57 23.06
C ILE A 410 37.17 15.36 21.93
N LEU A 411 36.43 15.61 20.84
CA LEU A 411 36.94 16.38 19.70
C LEU A 411 37.43 17.78 20.08
N GLN A 412 36.70 18.49 20.95
CA GLN A 412 37.13 19.80 21.46
C GLN A 412 38.47 19.71 22.21
N LEU A 413 38.61 18.71 23.07
CA LEU A 413 39.83 18.50 23.85
C LEU A 413 41.00 18.05 22.97
N GLU A 414 40.78 17.22 21.95
CA GLU A 414 41.81 16.84 20.97
C GLU A 414 42.34 18.06 20.19
N ILE A 415 41.47 18.99 19.81
CA ILE A 415 41.89 20.25 19.17
C ILE A 415 42.74 21.09 20.13
N GLU A 416 42.34 21.20 21.41
CA GLU A 416 43.11 21.88 22.45
C GLU A 416 44.47 21.17 22.68
N GLN A 417 44.51 19.84 22.65
CA GLN A 417 45.73 19.04 22.76
C GLN A 417 46.74 19.41 21.65
N VAL A 418 46.30 19.39 20.39
CA VAL A 418 47.16 19.70 19.22
C VAL A 418 47.68 21.14 19.26
N ALA A 419 46.92 22.06 19.85
CA ALA A 419 47.37 23.43 20.06
C ALA A 419 48.46 23.50 21.14
N LEU A 420 48.24 22.86 22.29
CA LEU A 420 49.16 22.87 23.43
C LEU A 420 50.46 22.08 23.17
N GLU A 421 50.44 21.07 22.30
CA GLU A 421 51.64 20.32 21.90
C GLU A 421 52.71 21.18 21.20
N LYS A 422 52.34 22.37 20.72
CA LYS A 422 53.25 23.33 20.07
C LYS A 422 53.86 24.34 21.04
N GLU A 423 53.34 24.40 22.27
CA GLU A 423 53.80 25.32 23.30
C GLU A 423 54.86 24.65 24.19
N SER A 424 55.71 25.46 24.84
CA SER A 424 56.87 24.98 25.60
C SER A 424 56.96 25.52 27.02
N ASP A 425 56.01 26.35 27.43
CA ASP A 425 55.94 26.89 28.80
C ASP A 425 55.40 25.84 29.79
N ALA A 426 55.79 25.98 31.06
CA ALA A 426 55.46 25.00 32.09
C ALA A 426 53.94 24.89 32.37
N ALA A 427 53.17 25.96 32.14
CA ALA A 427 51.73 25.95 32.35
C ALA A 427 51.03 25.13 31.24
N SER A 428 51.46 25.30 29.99
CA SER A 428 50.98 24.51 28.84
C SER A 428 51.28 23.02 29.00
N THR A 429 52.48 22.64 29.45
CA THR A 429 52.82 21.23 29.71
C THR A 429 51.93 20.63 30.81
N THR A 430 51.70 21.35 31.90
CA THR A 430 50.83 20.88 33.00
C THR A 430 49.38 20.72 32.55
N ARG A 431 48.87 21.66 31.74
CA ARG A 431 47.53 21.58 31.15
C ARG A 431 47.41 20.43 30.16
N LEU A 432 48.44 20.19 29.36
CA LEU A 432 48.50 19.09 28.39
C LEU A 432 48.41 17.72 29.07
N ASP A 433 49.11 17.52 30.19
CA ASP A 433 49.04 16.27 30.96
C ASP A 433 47.64 16.06 31.57
N ALA A 434 47.06 17.09 32.18
CA ALA A 434 45.69 17.02 32.70
C ALA A 434 44.64 16.74 31.60
N LEU A 435 44.86 17.31 30.41
CA LEU A 435 43.98 17.09 29.26
C LEU A 435 44.10 15.66 28.71
N ARG A 436 45.31 15.09 28.70
CA ARG A 436 45.52 13.67 28.33
C ARG A 436 44.76 12.73 29.28
N ASP A 437 44.77 13.02 30.57
CA ASP A 437 44.01 12.25 31.55
C ASP A 437 42.49 12.38 31.33
N GLU A 438 42.00 13.61 31.08
CA GLU A 438 40.57 13.86 30.75
C GLU A 438 40.15 13.12 29.46
N LEU A 439 40.97 13.20 28.40
CA LEU A 439 40.74 12.47 27.14
C LEU A 439 40.75 10.96 27.35
N ALA A 440 41.68 10.41 28.13
CA ALA A 440 41.72 8.98 28.42
C ALA A 440 40.45 8.51 29.15
N SER A 441 39.98 9.30 30.12
CA SER A 441 38.75 9.02 30.85
C SER A 441 37.51 9.08 29.93
N LEU A 442 37.39 10.12 29.10
CA LEU A 442 36.24 10.28 28.20
C LEU A 442 36.22 9.24 27.09
N ASN A 443 37.39 8.88 26.53
CA ASN A 443 37.48 7.80 25.55
C ASN A 443 37.07 6.45 26.14
N ALA A 444 37.48 6.14 27.38
CA ALA A 444 37.03 4.94 28.07
C ALA A 444 35.51 4.93 28.26
N GLN A 445 34.94 6.07 28.66
CA GLN A 445 33.49 6.25 28.83
C GLN A 445 32.73 6.04 27.50
N VAL A 446 33.16 6.68 26.40
CA VAL A 446 32.52 6.51 25.08
C VAL A 446 32.63 5.09 24.59
N HIS A 447 33.76 4.41 24.82
CA HIS A 447 33.91 3.01 24.45
C HIS A 447 32.93 2.10 25.20
N GLU A 448 32.75 2.31 26.50
CA GLU A 448 31.76 1.59 27.29
C GLU A 448 30.34 1.88 26.80
N MET A 449 30.02 3.15 26.55
CA MET A 449 28.71 3.55 26.05
C MET A 449 28.38 2.97 24.68
N ARG A 450 29.32 3.02 23.72
CA ARG A 450 29.15 2.42 22.40
C ARG A 450 28.95 0.91 22.48
N ARG A 451 29.69 0.23 23.35
CA ARG A 451 29.53 -1.23 23.56
C ARG A 451 28.13 -1.56 24.09
N HIS A 452 27.67 -0.81 25.09
CA HIS A 452 26.34 -1.01 25.67
C HIS A 452 25.22 -0.70 24.67
N TRP A 453 25.34 0.39 23.90
CA TRP A 453 24.45 0.69 22.78
C TRP A 453 24.42 -0.41 21.71
N ASP A 454 25.59 -0.95 21.32
CA ASP A 454 25.68 -2.05 20.36
C ASP A 454 25.03 -3.34 20.89
N GLU A 455 25.15 -3.63 22.19
CA GLU A 455 24.48 -4.77 22.86
C GLU A 455 22.96 -4.60 22.85
N GLU A 456 22.43 -3.41 23.21
CA GLU A 456 20.99 -3.11 23.14
C GLU A 456 20.46 -3.22 21.71
N ARG A 457 21.17 -2.64 20.73
CA ARG A 457 20.78 -2.66 19.33
C ARG A 457 20.69 -4.08 18.78
N GLN A 458 21.68 -4.94 19.09
CA GLN A 458 21.67 -6.35 18.68
C GLN A 458 20.50 -7.13 19.30
N ALA A 459 20.16 -6.85 20.55
CA ALA A 459 19.01 -7.46 21.21
C ALA A 459 17.69 -7.04 20.54
N ILE A 460 17.52 -5.76 20.21
CA ILE A 460 16.34 -5.24 19.48
C ILE A 460 16.22 -5.88 18.09
N ASP A 461 17.31 -5.96 17.33
CA ASP A 461 17.32 -6.58 16.00
C ASP A 461 16.96 -8.08 16.07
N ALA A 462 17.42 -8.79 17.10
CA ALA A 462 17.08 -10.19 17.31
C ALA A 462 15.57 -10.38 17.61
N ILE A 463 14.98 -9.51 18.44
CA ILE A 463 13.53 -9.51 18.72
C ILE A 463 12.75 -9.26 17.43
N ARG A 464 13.19 -8.32 16.58
CA ARG A 464 12.55 -8.05 15.29
C ARG A 464 12.52 -9.28 14.40
N THR A 465 13.66 -9.93 14.17
CA THR A 465 13.71 -11.13 13.33
C THR A 465 12.81 -12.25 13.85
N LEU A 466 12.72 -12.42 15.17
CA LEU A 466 11.80 -13.39 15.77
C LEU A 466 10.32 -13.04 15.53
N LYS A 467 9.94 -11.76 15.63
CA LYS A 467 8.58 -11.28 15.34
C LYS A 467 8.24 -11.44 13.86
N GLU A 468 9.15 -11.12 12.95
CA GLU A 468 8.98 -11.34 11.50
C GLU A 468 8.75 -12.82 11.17
N GLU A 469 9.53 -13.72 11.78
CA GLU A 469 9.33 -15.17 11.65
C GLU A 469 7.96 -15.62 12.19
N LEU A 470 7.54 -15.07 13.33
CA LEU A 470 6.26 -15.38 13.96
C LEU A 470 5.07 -14.96 13.09
N GLU A 471 5.08 -13.74 12.54
CA GLU A 471 4.06 -13.24 11.61
C GLU A 471 4.00 -14.11 10.34
N GLY A 472 5.17 -14.50 9.81
CA GLY A 472 5.28 -15.41 8.69
C GLY A 472 4.59 -16.75 8.95
N LEU A 473 4.80 -17.35 10.13
CA LEU A 473 4.14 -18.60 10.52
C LEU A 473 2.64 -18.43 10.76
N ARG A 474 2.19 -17.34 11.38
CA ARG A 474 0.76 -17.05 11.57
C ARG A 474 0.03 -16.95 10.23
N THR A 475 0.64 -16.22 9.30
CA THR A 475 0.16 -16.09 7.93
C THR A 475 0.14 -17.43 7.20
N GLN A 476 1.15 -18.28 7.39
CA GLN A 476 1.19 -19.62 6.81
C GLN A 476 0.06 -20.50 7.36
N VAL A 477 -0.22 -20.44 8.67
CA VAL A 477 -1.30 -21.20 9.32
C VAL A 477 -2.67 -20.83 8.78
N GLU A 478 -2.92 -19.55 8.48
CA GLU A 478 -4.20 -19.12 7.88
C GLU A 478 -4.41 -19.67 6.47
N ARG A 479 -3.33 -19.92 5.72
CA ARG A 479 -3.38 -20.39 4.33
C ARG A 479 -3.29 -21.90 4.18
N GLU A 480 -2.79 -22.58 5.20
CA GLU A 480 -2.50 -24.00 5.12
C GLU A 480 -3.79 -24.82 5.08
N SER A 481 -3.95 -25.58 4.00
CA SER A 481 -5.12 -26.45 3.78
C SER A 481 -4.97 -27.79 4.48
N ASP A 482 -3.73 -28.25 4.72
CA ASP A 482 -3.46 -29.45 5.49
C ASP A 482 -3.57 -29.15 6.99
N LEU A 483 -4.66 -29.64 7.60
CA LEU A 483 -4.93 -29.46 9.03
C LEU A 483 -3.82 -30.02 9.93
N ASN A 484 -3.05 -31.01 9.49
CA ASN A 484 -1.94 -31.53 10.28
C ASN A 484 -0.77 -30.55 10.30
N VAL A 485 -0.40 -29.99 9.15
CA VAL A 485 0.67 -28.98 9.03
C VAL A 485 0.25 -27.69 9.76
N ALA A 486 -0.99 -27.26 9.60
CA ALA A 486 -1.54 -26.12 10.32
C ALA A 486 -1.52 -26.33 11.84
N ALA A 487 -1.83 -27.53 12.33
CA ALA A 487 -1.77 -27.87 13.75
C ALA A 487 -0.34 -27.91 14.29
N GLU A 488 0.62 -28.48 13.53
CA GLU A 488 2.04 -28.49 13.90
C GLU A 488 2.60 -27.09 14.07
N ILE A 489 2.30 -26.19 13.12
CA ILE A 489 2.75 -24.80 13.19
C ILE A 489 2.05 -24.08 14.35
N ARG A 490 0.72 -24.21 14.46
CA ARG A 490 -0.10 -23.50 15.47
C ARG A 490 0.19 -23.91 16.90
N TYR A 491 0.42 -25.19 17.16
CA TYR A 491 0.60 -25.72 18.53
C TYR A 491 2.05 -26.11 18.85
N GLY A 492 2.95 -26.07 17.87
CA GLY A 492 4.38 -26.33 18.05
C GLY A 492 5.23 -25.08 17.82
N ARG A 493 5.39 -24.69 16.56
CA ARG A 493 6.37 -23.65 16.16
C ARG A 493 6.00 -22.24 16.63
N ILE A 494 4.72 -21.86 16.56
CA ILE A 494 4.24 -20.54 17.03
C ILE A 494 4.50 -20.36 18.54
N PRO A 495 4.06 -21.28 19.42
CA PRO A 495 4.37 -21.18 20.86
C PRO A 495 5.88 -21.17 21.17
N GLU A 496 6.69 -21.89 20.39
CA GLU A 496 8.15 -21.87 20.54
C GLU A 496 8.73 -20.48 20.22
N LEU A 497 8.31 -19.86 19.12
CA LEU A 497 8.74 -18.51 18.75
C LEU A 497 8.25 -17.47 19.74
N GLU A 498 7.00 -17.55 20.21
CA GLU A 498 6.45 -16.66 21.23
C GLU A 498 7.30 -16.70 22.51
N ARG A 499 7.68 -17.90 22.98
CA ARG A 499 8.59 -18.05 24.12
C ARG A 499 9.96 -17.42 23.85
N ARG A 500 10.52 -17.58 22.65
CA ARG A 500 11.82 -16.98 22.27
C ARG A 500 11.75 -15.45 22.23
N VAL A 501 10.63 -14.88 21.75
CA VAL A 501 10.38 -13.43 21.78
C VAL A 501 10.31 -12.94 23.22
N GLU A 502 9.59 -13.64 24.10
CA GLU A 502 9.52 -13.30 25.52
C GLU A 502 10.89 -13.34 26.20
N GLU A 503 11.70 -14.38 25.93
CA GLU A 503 13.05 -14.52 26.48
C GLU A 503 13.99 -13.41 26.00
N ALA A 504 13.97 -13.09 24.71
CA ALA A 504 14.78 -12.00 24.15
C ALA A 504 14.35 -10.63 24.72
N THR A 505 13.05 -10.43 24.90
CA THR A 505 12.48 -9.21 25.51
C THR A 505 12.90 -9.07 26.97
N ALA A 506 12.87 -10.16 27.75
CA ALA A 506 13.34 -10.17 29.12
C ALA A 506 14.83 -9.86 29.22
N HIS A 507 15.64 -10.42 28.32
CA HIS A 507 17.07 -10.13 28.25
C HIS A 507 17.37 -8.64 27.95
N LEU A 508 16.64 -8.03 27.01
CA LEU A 508 16.75 -6.60 26.75
C LEU A 508 16.42 -5.76 27.99
N ALA A 509 15.35 -6.12 28.72
CA ALA A 509 14.99 -5.43 29.97
C ALA A 509 16.09 -5.52 31.04
N GLU A 510 16.79 -6.65 31.13
CA GLU A 510 17.97 -6.80 32.01
C GLU A 510 19.12 -5.88 31.59
N LEU A 511 19.45 -5.81 30.29
CA LEU A 511 20.49 -4.92 29.75
C LEU A 511 20.19 -3.44 30.03
N GLN A 512 18.92 -3.07 29.99
CA GLN A 512 18.45 -1.69 30.21
C GLN A 512 18.32 -1.30 31.70
N THR A 513 18.47 -2.25 32.63
CA THR A 513 18.24 -2.00 34.08
C THR A 513 19.26 -1.03 34.67
N SER A 514 20.52 -1.10 34.25
CA SER A 514 21.59 -0.22 34.75
C SER A 514 21.66 1.10 34.01
N GLN A 515 21.43 1.06 32.70
CA GLN A 515 21.53 2.20 31.80
C GLN A 515 20.64 1.86 30.61
N ARG A 516 19.78 2.78 30.19
CA ARG A 516 18.94 2.62 28.99
C ARG A 516 19.42 3.63 27.95
N MET A 517 19.89 3.16 26.80
CA MET A 517 20.33 4.04 25.70
C MET A 517 19.29 4.16 24.60
N LEU A 518 18.53 3.10 24.36
CA LEU A 518 17.52 3.04 23.32
C LEU A 518 16.12 2.88 23.93
N LYS A 519 15.17 3.60 23.34
CA LYS A 519 13.74 3.39 23.55
C LYS A 519 13.25 2.48 22.42
N GLU A 520 12.56 1.41 22.77
CA GLU A 520 12.07 0.37 21.85
C GLU A 520 10.54 0.32 21.75
N GLU A 521 9.85 1.07 22.60
CA GLU A 521 8.39 1.10 22.66
C GLU A 521 7.85 2.51 22.41
N VAL A 522 6.84 2.62 21.56
CA VAL A 522 6.02 3.81 21.37
C VAL A 522 5.02 3.91 22.51
N ASP A 523 5.02 5.02 23.24
CA ASP A 523 4.10 5.32 24.32
C ASP A 523 3.20 6.53 24.01
N ALA A 524 2.40 6.94 24.99
CA ALA A 524 1.50 8.08 24.85
C ALA A 524 2.23 9.43 24.70
N GLU A 525 3.46 9.56 25.22
CA GLU A 525 4.26 10.79 25.09
C GLU A 525 4.77 10.95 23.66
N ASP A 526 5.18 9.86 23.00
CA ASP A 526 5.60 9.89 21.59
C ASP A 526 4.46 10.38 20.69
N ILE A 527 3.26 9.85 20.90
CA ILE A 527 2.06 10.30 20.18
C ILE A 527 1.78 11.78 20.45
N ALA A 528 1.87 12.21 21.71
CA ALA A 528 1.67 13.61 22.07
C ALA A 528 2.73 14.52 21.45
N GLU A 529 3.98 14.07 21.30
CA GLU A 529 5.03 14.83 20.61
C GLU A 529 4.70 15.03 19.13
N VAL A 530 4.24 13.98 18.45
CA VAL A 530 3.81 14.06 17.05
C VAL A 530 2.64 15.03 16.90
N VAL A 531 1.62 14.92 17.76
CA VAL A 531 0.47 15.84 17.76
C VAL A 531 0.91 17.28 18.07
N ALA A 532 1.81 17.48 19.03
CA ALA A 532 2.34 18.80 19.39
C ALA A 532 3.05 19.46 18.22
N ARG A 533 3.85 18.70 17.47
CA ARG A 533 4.57 19.19 16.29
C ARG A 533 3.61 19.60 15.18
N SER A 534 2.57 18.80 14.95
CA SER A 534 1.59 19.04 13.88
C SER A 534 0.59 20.15 14.21
N THR A 535 0.24 20.35 15.48
CA THR A 535 -0.77 21.32 15.92
C THR A 535 -0.19 22.60 16.54
N GLY A 536 1.08 22.58 16.95
CA GLY A 536 1.72 23.64 17.73
C GLY A 536 1.30 23.69 19.21
N ILE A 537 0.50 22.72 19.68
CA ILE A 537 0.04 22.67 21.08
C ILE A 537 1.16 22.07 21.94
N PRO A 538 1.57 22.72 23.06
CA PRO A 538 2.61 22.17 23.94
C PRO A 538 2.27 20.77 24.48
N ILE A 539 3.26 19.87 24.51
CA ILE A 539 3.11 18.48 24.99
C ILE A 539 2.51 18.44 26.40
N THR A 540 2.94 19.34 27.29
CA THR A 540 2.40 19.44 28.65
C THR A 540 0.88 19.63 28.66
N ARG A 541 0.32 20.40 27.72
CA ARG A 541 -1.14 20.60 27.60
C ARG A 541 -1.86 19.39 27.00
N LEU A 542 -1.18 18.54 26.24
CA LEU A 542 -1.73 17.33 25.64
C LEU A 542 -1.73 16.17 26.64
N MET A 543 -0.68 16.07 27.45
CA MET A 543 -0.51 15.01 28.46
C MET A 543 -1.32 15.24 29.74
N GLU A 544 -1.81 16.47 29.99
CA GLU A 544 -2.74 16.74 31.08
C GLU A 544 -4.06 15.99 30.89
N GLY A 545 -4.27 14.96 31.72
CA GLY A 545 -5.51 14.18 31.73
C GLY A 545 -6.74 15.07 31.88
N GLU A 546 -7.79 14.78 31.12
CA GLU A 546 -8.99 15.63 31.02
C GLU A 546 -9.60 15.93 32.39
N THR A 547 -9.62 14.95 33.29
CA THR A 547 -10.12 15.13 34.67
C THR A 547 -9.26 16.10 35.47
N ALA A 548 -7.93 16.00 35.39
CA ALA A 548 -7.02 16.90 36.09
C ALA A 548 -7.15 18.33 35.55
N LYS A 549 -7.26 18.47 34.22
CA LYS A 549 -7.49 19.74 33.55
C LYS A 549 -8.78 20.39 34.01
N LEU A 550 -9.88 19.63 34.02
CA LEU A 550 -11.19 20.12 34.47
C LEU A 550 -11.23 20.48 35.95
N VAL A 551 -10.46 19.82 36.80
CA VAL A 551 -10.31 20.21 38.22
C VAL A 551 -9.67 21.59 38.32
N GLN A 552 -8.66 21.88 37.50
CA GLN A 552 -7.95 23.17 37.51
C GLN A 552 -8.63 24.29 36.70
N LEU A 553 -9.69 23.99 35.96
CA LEU A 553 -10.39 24.92 35.05
C LEU A 553 -10.67 26.30 35.67
N GLU A 554 -11.18 26.37 36.90
CA GLU A 554 -11.47 27.65 37.57
C GLU A 554 -10.17 28.46 37.79
N SER A 555 -9.11 27.81 38.27
CA SER A 555 -7.81 28.43 38.48
C SER A 555 -7.18 28.91 37.17
N SER A 556 -7.23 28.11 36.11
CA SER A 556 -6.71 28.48 34.78
C SER A 556 -7.48 29.67 34.18
N LEU A 557 -8.80 29.73 34.34
CA LEU A 557 -9.58 30.90 33.90
C LEU A 557 -9.20 32.16 34.69
N HIS A 558 -8.90 32.03 35.98
CA HIS A 558 -8.50 33.14 36.84
C HIS A 558 -7.10 33.71 36.54
N GLU A 559 -6.25 33.00 35.78
CA GLU A 559 -4.98 33.56 35.30
C GLU A 559 -5.19 34.80 34.41
N ARG A 560 -6.34 34.88 33.73
CA ARG A 560 -6.72 35.99 32.86
C ARG A 560 -7.94 36.77 33.34
N VAL A 561 -8.86 36.12 34.05
CA VAL A 561 -10.11 36.71 34.52
C VAL A 561 -9.98 37.06 36.00
N ILE A 562 -9.79 38.36 36.27
CA ILE A 562 -9.69 38.86 37.65
C ILE A 562 -11.10 39.08 38.23
N GLY A 563 -11.40 38.41 39.34
CA GLY A 563 -12.73 38.40 39.97
C GLY A 563 -13.75 37.62 39.13
N GLN A 564 -15.03 38.02 39.20
CA GLN A 564 -16.14 37.30 38.53
C GLN A 564 -16.27 35.83 38.97
N ASP A 565 -15.94 35.54 40.23
CA ASP A 565 -15.79 34.17 40.76
C ASP A 565 -17.05 33.32 40.54
N ASP A 566 -18.24 33.91 40.73
CA ASP A 566 -19.52 33.23 40.50
C ASP A 566 -19.73 32.84 39.03
N ALA A 567 -19.32 33.71 38.09
CA ALA A 567 -19.45 33.45 36.67
C ALA A 567 -18.46 32.38 36.19
N VAL A 568 -17.21 32.45 36.67
CA VAL A 568 -16.16 31.45 36.42
C VAL A 568 -16.61 30.09 36.95
N THR A 569 -17.07 30.04 38.20
CA THR A 569 -17.58 28.82 38.86
C THR A 569 -18.78 28.22 38.14
N ALA A 570 -19.73 29.06 37.69
CA ALA A 570 -20.90 28.60 36.95
C ALA A 570 -20.54 27.98 35.60
N VAL A 571 -19.61 28.59 34.88
CA VAL A 571 -19.09 28.09 33.59
C VAL A 571 -18.33 26.78 33.81
N ALA A 572 -17.40 26.74 34.77
CA ALA A 572 -16.59 25.57 35.05
C ALA A 572 -17.44 24.36 35.47
N ASN A 573 -18.43 24.56 36.34
CA ASN A 573 -19.32 23.48 36.78
C ASN A 573 -20.21 22.95 35.65
N ALA A 574 -20.68 23.80 34.73
CA ALA A 574 -21.44 23.35 33.58
C ALA A 574 -20.58 22.48 32.64
N ILE A 575 -19.33 22.86 32.41
CA ILE A 575 -18.39 22.08 31.60
C ILE A 575 -18.06 20.75 32.28
N ARG A 576 -17.73 20.76 33.59
CA ARG A 576 -17.49 19.53 34.39
C ARG A 576 -18.69 18.57 34.31
N ARG A 577 -19.92 19.07 34.47
CA ARG A 577 -21.15 18.24 34.36
C ARG A 577 -21.33 17.63 32.98
N SER A 578 -21.09 18.40 31.92
CA SER A 578 -21.18 17.90 30.55
C SER A 578 -20.15 16.81 30.28
N ARG A 579 -18.91 16.99 30.75
CA ARG A 579 -17.83 16.02 30.57
C ARG A 579 -17.97 14.78 31.44
N ALA A 580 -18.67 14.87 32.58
CA ALA A 580 -19.05 13.73 33.40
C ALA A 580 -20.23 12.92 32.83
N GLY A 581 -20.74 13.25 31.62
CA GLY A 581 -21.88 12.56 31.01
C GLY A 581 -23.22 12.78 31.72
N LEU A 582 -23.30 13.79 32.59
CA LEU A 582 -24.53 14.12 33.34
C LEU A 582 -25.46 15.07 32.56
N SER A 583 -25.05 15.51 31.36
CA SER A 583 -25.82 16.37 30.46
C SER A 583 -26.36 15.58 29.26
N ASP A 584 -27.44 16.07 28.66
CA ASP A 584 -28.02 15.49 27.43
C ASP A 584 -27.03 15.62 26.24
N PRO A 585 -26.66 14.51 25.57
CA PRO A 585 -25.73 14.51 24.42
C PRO A 585 -26.20 15.36 23.23
N ASN A 586 -27.52 15.61 23.11
CA ASN A 586 -28.08 16.39 22.01
C ASN A 586 -28.12 17.90 22.29
N ARG A 587 -27.51 18.38 23.38
CA ARG A 587 -27.49 19.80 23.76
C ARG A 587 -26.05 20.31 23.84
N PRO A 588 -25.81 21.62 23.62
CA PRO A 588 -24.50 22.21 23.81
C PRO A 588 -23.95 21.97 25.22
N ILE A 589 -22.62 21.83 25.34
CA ILE A 589 -21.88 21.64 26.61
C ILE A 589 -22.33 22.63 27.69
N GLY A 590 -22.56 23.89 27.30
CA GLY A 590 -23.17 24.91 28.12
C GLY A 590 -23.69 26.05 27.26
N SER A 591 -24.80 26.65 27.68
CA SER A 591 -25.33 27.89 27.09
C SER A 591 -25.39 28.94 28.19
N PHE A 592 -24.63 30.02 28.02
CA PHE A 592 -24.47 31.05 29.04
C PHE A 592 -24.93 32.41 28.48
N MET A 593 -25.56 33.20 29.35
CA MET A 593 -25.88 34.60 29.07
C MET A 593 -25.19 35.46 30.13
N PHE A 594 -24.08 36.09 29.77
CA PHE A 594 -23.32 36.93 30.69
C PHE A 594 -23.97 38.31 30.84
N LEU A 595 -24.57 38.54 32.02
CA LEU A 595 -25.23 39.79 32.38
C LEU A 595 -24.32 40.63 33.29
N GLY A 596 -24.14 41.90 32.95
CA GLY A 596 -23.33 42.82 33.74
C GLY A 596 -22.93 44.07 32.97
N PRO A 597 -22.23 45.03 33.59
CA PRO A 597 -21.73 46.23 32.92
C PRO A 597 -20.73 45.91 31.80
N THR A 598 -20.43 46.87 30.93
CA THR A 598 -19.35 46.73 29.93
C THR A 598 -17.97 46.82 30.61
N GLY A 599 -16.96 46.16 30.04
CA GLY A 599 -15.58 46.23 30.53
C GLY A 599 -15.25 45.36 31.77
N VAL A 600 -16.20 44.58 32.28
CA VAL A 600 -16.02 43.77 33.52
C VAL A 600 -15.44 42.36 33.28
N GLY A 601 -14.96 42.06 32.08
CA GLY A 601 -14.35 40.75 31.76
C GLY A 601 -15.27 39.70 31.11
N LYS A 602 -16.50 40.04 30.71
CA LYS A 602 -17.42 39.09 30.03
C LYS A 602 -16.84 38.46 28.76
N THR A 603 -16.24 39.28 27.89
CA THR A 603 -15.57 38.80 26.67
C THR A 603 -14.27 38.07 27.01
N GLU A 604 -13.57 38.50 28.07
CA GLU A 604 -12.31 37.89 28.47
C GLU A 604 -12.52 36.49 29.02
N LEU A 605 -13.59 36.25 29.77
CA LEU A 605 -13.99 34.91 30.21
C LEU A 605 -14.29 33.98 29.03
N ALA A 606 -14.97 34.47 27.99
CA ALA A 606 -15.20 33.67 26.78
C ALA A 606 -13.90 33.36 26.02
N ARG A 607 -12.95 34.30 25.96
CA ARG A 607 -11.64 34.09 25.32
C ARG A 607 -10.75 33.14 26.12
N ALA A 608 -10.68 33.32 27.44
CA ALA A 608 -9.94 32.43 28.33
C ALA A 608 -10.50 31.01 28.25
N LEU A 609 -11.83 30.86 28.17
CA LEU A 609 -12.46 29.55 27.98
C LEU A 609 -12.16 28.91 26.62
N ALA A 610 -12.05 29.70 25.55
CA ALA A 610 -11.73 29.17 24.22
C ALA A 610 -10.26 28.76 24.08
N GLU A 611 -9.37 29.35 24.88
CA GLU A 611 -7.94 29.00 24.91
C GLU A 611 -7.64 27.80 25.83
N PHE A 612 -8.46 27.59 26.85
CA PHE A 612 -8.43 26.42 27.73
C PHE A 612 -8.85 25.15 27.00
#